data_AF-A0A519BFE7-F1
#
_entry.id   AF-A0A519BFE7-F1
#
_cell.length_a   1.000
_cell.length_b   1.000
_cell.length_c   1.000
_cell.angle_alpha   90.00
_cell.angle_beta   90.00
_cell.angle_gamma   90.00
#
_symmetry.space_group_name_H-M   'P 1'
#
loop_
_entity.id
_entity.type
_entity.pdbx_description
1 polymer ?
#
loop_
_entity_poly.entity_id
_entity_poly.type
_entity_poly.pdbx_seq_one_letter_code
_entity_poly.pdbx_strand_id
1 'polypeptide(L)'
;MTEIPVYKVNPRDSKHFSKAIKHRNKTDILDSKMLWDIQKIAKEDDYKILELNKLNQKLEEFMSYYYFLQKQIVELKNRLESQILRSNKWIIKELAKELKTTEKKQDKVIEKMLETIHKDKELSECFKCVKSVSGIGNKSSLLNYVFS
;
A
#
# COMPACT_ATOMS: atom_id res chain seq x y z
N MET A 1 -5.59 19.39 18.80
CA MET A 1 -5.72 18.33 17.80
C MET A 1 -7.15 18.41 17.30
N THR A 2 -7.37 18.49 15.99
CA THR A 2 -8.71 18.56 15.41
C THR A 2 -9.16 17.13 15.14
N GLU A 3 -10.08 16.62 15.96
CA GLU A 3 -10.64 15.28 15.79
C GLU A 3 -11.72 15.34 14.71
N ILE A 4 -11.52 14.59 13.62
CA ILE A 4 -12.48 14.51 12.53
C ILE A 4 -13.14 13.13 12.60
N PRO A 5 -14.44 13.05 12.95
CA PRO A 5 -15.16 11.79 12.92
C PRO A 5 -15.32 11.32 11.47
N VAL A 6 -14.92 10.09 11.19
CA VAL A 6 -15.00 9.50 9.85
C VAL A 6 -15.76 8.19 9.89
N TYR A 7 -16.64 8.05 8.90
CA TYR A 7 -17.38 6.83 8.65
C TYR A 7 -16.85 6.16 7.37
N LYS A 8 -16.18 5.01 7.53
CA LYS A 8 -15.62 4.23 6.42
C LYS A 8 -16.70 3.32 5.85
N VAL A 9 -17.28 3.72 4.72
CA VAL A 9 -18.30 2.91 4.01
C VAL A 9 -17.66 1.67 3.40
N ASN A 10 -18.19 0.48 3.71
CA ASN A 10 -17.79 -0.75 3.04
C ASN A 10 -18.28 -0.75 1.57
N PRO A 11 -17.40 -1.06 0.59
CA PRO A 11 -17.80 -1.13 -0.82
C PRO A 11 -19.00 -2.06 -1.11
N ARG A 12 -19.18 -3.12 -0.31
CA ARG A 12 -20.36 -4.00 -0.44
C ARG A 12 -21.63 -3.28 -0.03
N ASP A 13 -21.61 -2.58 1.09
CA ASP A 13 -22.77 -1.88 1.65
C ASP A 13 -23.18 -0.72 0.75
N SER A 14 -22.22 0.03 0.21
CA SER A 14 -22.47 1.05 -0.82
C SER A 14 -23.19 0.47 -2.05
N LYS A 15 -22.77 -0.71 -2.52
CA LYS A 15 -23.41 -1.39 -3.66
C LYS A 15 -24.82 -1.87 -3.35
N HIS A 16 -25.06 -2.38 -2.14
CA HIS A 16 -26.40 -2.80 -1.71
C HIS A 16 -27.32 -1.60 -1.53
N PHE A 17 -26.81 -0.52 -0.93
CA PHE A 17 -27.53 0.74 -0.77
C PHE A 17 -27.93 1.30 -2.14
N SER A 18 -26.98 1.46 -3.07
CA SER A 18 -27.23 1.93 -4.44
C SER A 18 -28.33 1.15 -5.17
N LYS A 19 -28.38 -0.18 -4.98
CA LYS A 19 -29.45 -1.04 -5.53
C LYS A 19 -30.81 -0.74 -4.89
N ALA A 20 -30.86 -0.53 -3.58
CA ALA A 20 -32.09 -0.22 -2.85
C ALA A 20 -32.68 1.13 -3.26
N ILE A 21 -31.84 2.16 -3.46
CA ILE A 21 -32.26 3.49 -3.95
C ILE A 21 -32.51 3.55 -5.48
N LYS A 22 -32.35 2.43 -6.22
CA LYS A 22 -32.64 2.30 -7.67
C LYS A 22 -31.93 3.36 -8.55
N HIS A 23 -30.71 3.77 -8.19
CA HIS A 23 -29.93 4.68 -9.04
C HIS A 23 -29.41 3.93 -10.29
N ARG A 24 -29.97 4.23 -11.46
CA ARG A 24 -29.60 3.59 -12.75
C ARG A 24 -28.50 4.33 -13.53
N ASN A 25 -28.26 5.61 -13.23
CA ASN A 25 -27.25 6.41 -13.92
C ASN A 25 -26.03 6.60 -13.02
N LYS A 26 -24.85 6.18 -13.52
CA LYS A 26 -23.58 6.28 -12.80
C LYS A 26 -22.87 7.57 -13.20
N THR A 27 -22.89 8.57 -12.32
CA THR A 27 -22.12 9.80 -12.46
C THR A 27 -21.47 10.13 -11.12
N ASP A 28 -20.29 10.77 -11.13
CA ASP A 28 -19.53 11.08 -9.90
C ASP A 28 -20.34 11.94 -8.91
N ILE A 29 -21.20 12.82 -9.44
CA ILE A 29 -22.12 13.64 -8.63
C ILE A 29 -23.15 12.76 -7.92
N LEU A 30 -23.72 11.76 -8.61
CA LEU A 30 -24.70 10.86 -8.03
C LEU A 30 -24.06 9.89 -7.03
N ASP A 31 -22.83 9.43 -7.29
CA ASP A 31 -22.09 8.58 -6.37
C ASP A 31 -21.72 9.34 -5.08
N SER A 32 -21.34 10.62 -5.18
CA SER A 32 -21.08 11.48 -4.01
C SER A 32 -22.34 11.71 -3.16
N LYS A 33 -23.48 11.97 -3.81
CA LYS A 33 -24.79 12.09 -3.11
C LYS A 33 -25.21 10.80 -2.45
N MET A 34 -25.01 9.67 -3.13
CA MET A 34 -25.30 8.35 -2.57
C MET A 34 -24.46 8.08 -1.32
N LEU A 35 -23.15 8.37 -1.34
CA LEU A 35 -22.29 8.25 -0.16
C LEU A 35 -22.74 9.16 0.99
N TRP A 36 -23.15 10.40 0.69
CA TRP A 36 -23.72 11.33 1.66
C TRP A 36 -25.02 10.80 2.28
N ASP A 37 -25.86 10.13 1.49
CA ASP A 37 -27.13 9.56 1.97
C ASP A 37 -26.92 8.33 2.86
N ILE A 38 -25.83 7.57 2.69
CA ILE A 38 -25.51 6.44 3.59
C ILE A 38 -25.33 6.90 5.03
N GLN A 39 -24.85 8.12 5.27
CA GLN A 39 -24.68 8.66 6.63
C GLN A 39 -26.00 8.66 7.43
N LYS A 40 -27.15 8.71 6.75
CA LYS A 40 -28.48 8.72 7.39
C LYS A 40 -28.83 7.38 8.05
N ILE A 41 -28.12 6.32 7.68
CA ILE A 41 -28.32 4.95 8.19
C ILE A 41 -27.15 4.54 9.09
N ALA A 42 -26.04 5.28 9.06
CA ALA A 42 -24.90 5.08 9.94
C ALA A 42 -25.29 5.37 11.40
N LYS A 43 -24.91 4.46 12.30
CA LYS A 43 -25.08 4.63 13.75
C LYS A 43 -23.92 5.44 14.32
N GLU A 44 -24.11 6.02 15.51
CA GLU A 44 -23.04 6.76 16.19
C GLU A 44 -21.79 5.88 16.42
N ASP A 45 -21.99 4.61 16.77
CA ASP A 45 -20.91 3.62 16.94
C ASP A 45 -20.11 3.32 15.65
N ASP A 46 -20.67 3.67 14.49
CA ASP A 46 -20.00 3.43 13.22
C ASP A 46 -18.96 4.51 12.88
N TYR A 47 -19.05 5.68 13.51
CA TYR A 47 -18.10 6.77 13.33
C TYR A 47 -16.84 6.48 14.15
N LYS A 48 -15.69 6.49 13.49
CA LYS A 48 -14.39 6.36 14.14
C LYS A 48 -13.64 7.68 14.03
N ILE A 49 -13.00 8.07 15.13
CA ILE A 49 -12.05 9.18 15.10
C ILE A 49 -10.84 8.70 14.28
N LEU A 50 -10.48 9.48 13.26
CA LEU A 50 -9.26 9.24 12.50
C LEU A 50 -8.06 9.61 13.38
N GLU A 51 -7.51 8.62 14.07
CA GLU A 51 -6.24 8.81 14.77
C GLU A 51 -5.10 8.81 13.75
N LEU A 52 -4.44 9.96 13.62
CA LEU A 52 -3.28 10.13 12.75
C LEU A 52 -2.09 9.36 13.36
N ASN A 53 -2.02 8.06 13.11
CA ASN A 53 -0.92 7.24 13.62
C ASN A 53 0.36 7.53 12.84
N LYS A 54 1.27 8.29 13.45
CA LYS A 54 2.58 8.66 12.89
C LYS A 54 3.41 7.45 12.46
N LEU A 55 3.20 6.30 13.08
CA LEU A 55 3.88 5.06 12.75
C LEU A 55 3.37 4.47 11.43
N ASN A 56 2.05 4.50 11.21
CA ASN A 56 1.43 4.08 9.95
C ASN A 56 1.88 4.97 8.79
N GLN A 57 1.91 6.29 8.97
CA GLN A 57 2.45 7.22 7.97
C GLN A 57 3.91 6.91 7.61
N LYS A 58 4.74 6.64 8.61
CA LYS A 58 6.15 6.27 8.39
C LYS A 58 6.29 4.96 7.60
N LEU A 59 5.41 3.98 7.86
CA LEU A 59 5.39 2.73 7.08
C LEU A 59 4.89 2.96 5.65
N GLU A 60 3.89 3.81 5.43
CA GLU A 60 3.43 4.19 4.10
C GLU A 60 4.52 4.89 3.28
N GLU A 61 5.31 5.77 3.90
CA GLU A 61 6.45 6.42 3.26
C GLU A 61 7.52 5.39 2.83
N PHE A 62 7.87 4.47 3.73
CA PHE A 62 8.79 3.39 3.40
C PHE A 62 8.25 2.53 2.24
N MET A 63 6.95 2.21 2.23
CA MET A 63 6.33 1.40 1.18
C MET A 63 6.33 2.12 -0.17
N SER A 64 6.01 3.41 -0.17
CA SER A 64 6.07 4.24 -1.37
C SER A 64 7.48 4.25 -1.97
N TYR A 65 8.50 4.38 -1.11
CA TYR A 65 9.89 4.32 -1.54
C TYR A 65 10.30 2.92 -2.04
N TYR A 66 9.82 1.86 -1.41
CA TYR A 66 10.02 0.48 -1.88
C TYR A 66 9.47 0.27 -3.30
N TYR A 67 8.25 0.73 -3.58
CA TYR A 67 7.65 0.65 -4.92
C TYR A 67 8.42 1.47 -5.96
N PHE A 68 8.94 2.64 -5.57
CA PHE A 68 9.79 3.44 -6.43
C PHE A 68 11.09 2.71 -6.80
N LEU A 69 11.74 2.03 -5.85
CA LEU A 69 12.92 1.21 -6.12
C LEU A 69 12.59 -0.01 -7.00
N GLN A 70 11.44 -0.65 -6.78
CA GLN A 70 10.98 -1.78 -7.60
C GLN A 70 10.81 -1.38 -9.07
N LYS A 71 10.23 -0.21 -9.34
CA LYS A 71 10.11 0.31 -10.72
C LYS A 71 11.48 0.52 -11.37
N GLN A 72 12.40 1.16 -10.67
CA GLN A 72 13.78 1.36 -11.16
C GLN A 72 14.50 0.04 -11.44
N ILE A 73 14.32 -0.99 -10.60
CA ILE A 73 14.92 -2.32 -10.82
C ILE A 73 14.40 -2.93 -12.12
N VAL A 74 13.09 -2.85 -12.37
CA VAL A 74 12.49 -3.37 -13.61
C VAL A 74 13.02 -2.61 -14.82
N GLU A 75 13.07 -1.28 -14.76
CA GLU A 75 13.61 -0.44 -15.84
C GLU A 75 15.08 -0.75 -16.14
N LEU A 76 15.91 -0.91 -15.10
CA LEU A 76 17.33 -1.26 -15.23
C LEU A 76 17.52 -2.66 -15.83
N LYS A 77 16.69 -3.64 -15.43
CA LYS A 77 16.71 -4.99 -16.03
C LYS A 77 16.36 -4.96 -17.51
N ASN A 78 15.26 -4.30 -17.87
CA ASN A 78 14.82 -4.14 -19.26
C ASN A 78 15.90 -3.42 -20.10
N ARG A 79 16.50 -2.36 -19.55
CA ARG A 79 17.58 -1.63 -20.23
C ARG A 79 18.80 -2.50 -20.43
N LEU A 80 19.20 -3.26 -19.42
CA LEU A 80 20.34 -4.17 -19.49
C LEU A 80 20.10 -5.23 -20.57
N GLU A 81 18.93 -5.86 -20.61
CA GLU A 81 18.52 -6.81 -21.65
C GLU A 81 18.58 -6.21 -23.05
N SER A 82 18.04 -4.99 -23.24
CA SER A 82 18.06 -4.31 -24.54
C SER A 82 19.47 -3.94 -25.03
N GLN A 83 20.41 -3.72 -24.09
CA GLN A 83 21.75 -3.23 -24.37
C GLN A 83 22.80 -4.34 -24.46
N ILE A 84 22.55 -5.54 -23.94
CA ILE A 84 23.48 -6.68 -23.99
C ILE A 84 23.99 -6.96 -25.41
N LEU A 85 23.12 -6.82 -26.42
CA LEU A 85 23.43 -7.14 -27.82
C LEU A 85 23.96 -5.95 -28.63
N ARG A 86 23.84 -4.71 -28.12
CA ARG A 86 24.03 -3.48 -28.92
C ARG A 86 25.03 -2.48 -28.31
N SER A 87 25.43 -2.66 -27.07
CA SER A 87 26.15 -1.63 -26.29
C SER A 87 27.56 -2.06 -25.90
N ASN A 88 28.40 -1.09 -25.53
CA ASN A 88 29.76 -1.34 -25.06
C ASN A 88 29.75 -2.11 -23.72
N LYS A 89 30.67 -3.07 -23.56
CA LYS A 89 30.88 -3.84 -22.32
C LYS A 89 30.99 -2.95 -21.07
N TRP A 90 31.57 -1.75 -21.19
CA TRP A 90 31.64 -0.80 -20.08
C TRP A 90 30.26 -0.32 -19.61
N ILE A 91 29.36 0.01 -20.55
CA ILE A 91 28.00 0.48 -20.25
C ILE A 91 27.18 -0.65 -19.58
N ILE A 92 27.30 -1.87 -20.09
CA ILE A 92 26.63 -3.05 -19.50
C ILE A 92 27.11 -3.26 -18.05
N LYS A 93 28.40 -3.09 -17.79
CA LYS A 93 28.98 -3.24 -16.45
C LYS A 93 28.48 -2.18 -15.48
N GLU A 94 28.36 -0.92 -15.91
CA GLU A 94 27.81 0.15 -15.08
C GLU A 94 26.32 -0.07 -14.78
N LEU A 95 25.51 -0.44 -15.78
CA LEU A 95 24.09 -0.77 -15.56
C LEU A 95 23.90 -1.94 -14.60
N ALA A 96 24.72 -2.99 -14.71
CA ALA A 96 24.68 -4.13 -13.79
C ALA A 96 25.06 -3.73 -12.35
N LYS A 97 26.00 -2.80 -12.19
CA LYS A 97 26.41 -2.27 -10.88
C LYS A 97 25.32 -1.40 -10.27
N GLU A 98 24.69 -0.56 -11.07
CA GLU A 98 23.55 0.25 -10.66
C GLU A 98 22.39 -0.63 -10.21
N LEU A 99 22.04 -1.65 -10.99
CA LEU A 99 21.01 -2.65 -10.64
C LEU A 99 21.28 -3.29 -9.27
N LYS A 100 22.49 -3.83 -9.05
CA LYS A 100 22.87 -4.42 -7.75
C LYS A 100 22.81 -3.42 -6.61
N THR A 101 23.14 -2.16 -6.86
CA THR A 101 23.08 -1.11 -5.84
C THR A 101 21.65 -0.79 -5.47
N THR A 102 20.74 -0.73 -6.45
CA THR A 102 19.32 -0.48 -6.26
C THR A 102 18.63 -1.65 -5.56
N GLU A 103 18.97 -2.90 -5.90
CA GLU A 103 18.49 -4.09 -5.19
C GLU A 103 18.92 -4.07 -3.71
N LYS A 104 20.19 -3.74 -3.41
CA LYS A 104 20.64 -3.57 -2.01
C LYS A 104 19.91 -2.45 -1.27
N LYS A 105 19.57 -1.35 -1.95
CA LYS A 105 18.76 -0.27 -1.34
C LYS A 105 17.37 -0.78 -1.00
N GLN A 106 16.77 -1.60 -1.88
CA GLN A 106 15.46 -2.20 -1.64
C GLN A 106 15.48 -3.10 -0.39
N ASP A 107 16.49 -3.95 -0.24
CA ASP A 107 16.61 -4.83 0.92
C ASP A 107 16.76 -4.05 2.23
N LYS A 108 17.56 -2.97 2.24
CA LYS A 108 17.69 -2.08 3.41
C LYS A 108 16.38 -1.39 3.81
N VAL A 109 15.53 -1.08 2.84
CA VAL A 109 14.21 -0.48 3.12
C VAL A 109 13.33 -1.51 3.82
N ILE A 110 13.34 -2.76 3.37
CA ILE A 110 12.63 -3.87 4.03
C ILE A 110 13.14 -4.07 5.46
N GLU A 111 14.45 -4.09 5.67
CA GLU A 111 15.05 -4.21 7.01
C GLU A 111 14.56 -3.09 7.94
N LYS A 112 14.57 -1.84 7.48
CA LYS A 112 14.06 -0.70 8.27
C LYS A 112 12.57 -0.78 8.57
N MET A 113 11.76 -1.27 7.64
CA MET A 113 10.33 -1.52 7.88
C MET A 113 10.14 -2.57 8.97
N LEU A 114 10.87 -3.68 8.89
CA LEU A 114 10.80 -4.76 9.87
C LEU A 114 11.25 -4.27 11.25
N GLU A 115 12.35 -3.54 11.34
CA GLU A 115 12.79 -2.91 12.61
C GLU A 115 11.73 -1.98 13.20
N THR A 116 11.03 -1.23 12.35
CA THR A 116 9.97 -0.31 12.77
C THR A 116 8.75 -1.07 13.29
N ILE A 117 8.37 -2.17 12.63
CA ILE A 117 7.28 -3.06 13.05
C ILE A 117 7.62 -3.79 14.34
N HIS A 118 8.85 -4.32 14.48
CA HIS A 118 9.27 -5.08 15.66
C HIS A 118 9.41 -4.24 16.93
N LYS A 119 9.56 -2.92 16.80
CA LYS A 119 9.56 -1.98 17.93
C LYS A 119 8.17 -1.73 18.50
N ASP A 120 7.12 -2.07 17.76
CA ASP A 120 5.73 -1.91 18.17
C ASP A 120 5.09 -3.29 18.43
N LYS A 121 4.53 -3.45 19.63
CA LYS A 121 4.00 -4.74 20.09
C LYS A 121 2.72 -5.14 19.34
N GLU A 122 1.84 -4.17 19.06
CA GLU A 122 0.58 -4.39 18.34
C GLU A 122 0.84 -4.65 16.85
N LEU A 123 1.74 -3.87 16.22
CA LEU A 123 2.07 -4.10 14.80
C LEU A 123 2.82 -5.42 14.61
N SER A 124 3.68 -5.81 15.55
CA SER A 124 4.42 -7.08 15.52
C SER A 124 3.49 -8.28 15.60
N GLU A 125 2.44 -8.21 16.43
CA GLU A 125 1.41 -9.24 16.53
C GLU A 125 0.56 -9.33 15.27
N CYS A 126 0.10 -8.19 14.73
CA CYS A 126 -0.64 -8.19 13.47
C CYS A 126 0.21 -8.69 12.29
N PHE A 127 1.49 -8.31 12.22
CA PHE A 127 2.42 -8.82 11.20
C PHE A 127 2.63 -10.34 11.31
N LYS A 128 2.74 -10.89 12.53
CA LYS A 128 2.82 -12.34 12.76
C LYS A 128 1.54 -13.06 12.31
N CYS A 129 0.37 -12.47 12.53
CA CYS A 129 -0.91 -13.01 12.06
C CYS A 129 -1.01 -13.01 10.53
N VAL A 130 -0.47 -12.00 9.85
CA VAL A 130 -0.41 -11.98 8.37
C VAL A 130 0.63 -12.99 7.84
N LYS A 131 1.73 -13.21 8.58
CA LYS A 131 2.79 -14.16 8.24
C LYS A 131 2.39 -15.63 8.45
N SER A 132 1.43 -15.93 9.34
CA SER A 132 1.01 -17.30 9.62
C SER A 132 0.16 -17.93 8.51
N VAL A 133 -0.24 -17.16 7.50
CA VAL A 133 -0.87 -17.69 6.28
C VAL A 133 0.20 -18.39 5.42
N SER A 134 0.16 -19.73 5.42
CA SER A 134 1.03 -20.61 4.63
C SER A 134 1.11 -20.16 3.16
N GLY A 135 2.32 -19.86 2.68
CA GLY A 135 2.60 -19.46 1.29
C GLY A 135 2.94 -17.97 1.09
N ILE A 136 2.85 -17.12 2.12
CA ILE A 136 3.18 -15.69 2.05
C ILE A 136 4.61 -15.45 2.58
N GLY A 137 5.56 -15.16 1.69
CA GLY A 137 6.92 -14.74 2.08
C GLY A 137 6.96 -13.32 2.68
N ASN A 138 8.05 -12.96 3.37
CA ASN A 138 8.19 -11.68 4.08
C ASN A 138 7.79 -10.44 3.26
N LYS A 139 8.11 -10.40 1.96
CA LYS A 139 7.72 -9.31 1.04
C LYS A 139 6.20 -9.19 0.87
N SER A 140 5.51 -10.33 0.80
CA SER A 140 4.07 -10.39 0.58
C SER A 140 3.29 -10.17 1.87
N SER A 141 3.85 -10.48 3.05
CA SER A 141 3.26 -10.15 4.35
C SER A 141 3.31 -8.66 4.65
N LEU A 142 4.42 -7.98 4.34
CA LEU A 142 4.54 -6.52 4.47
C LEU A 142 3.53 -5.78 3.58
N LEU A 143 3.29 -6.31 2.37
CA LEU A 143 2.33 -5.72 1.43
C LEU A 143 0.91 -5.73 1.99
N ASN A 144 0.44 -6.87 2.52
CA ASN A 144 -0.92 -6.98 3.07
C ASN A 144 -1.13 -6.18 4.35
N TYR A 145 -0.08 -6.00 5.15
CA TYR A 145 -0.16 -5.28 6.42
C TYR A 145 -0.53 -3.81 6.26
N VAL A 146 0.03 -3.13 5.25
CA VAL A 146 -0.21 -1.70 5.01
C VAL A 146 -1.56 -1.42 4.35
N PHE A 147 -2.21 -2.44 3.76
CA PHE A 147 -3.54 -2.30 3.13
C PHE A 147 -4.71 -2.79 4.00
N SER A 148 -4.46 -3.25 5.23
CA SER A 148 -5.49 -3.69 6.18
C SER A 148 -5.98 -2.53 7.05
#